data_AF-A0A812KH80-F1
#
_entry.id   AF-A0A812KH80-F1
#
_cell.length_a   1.000
_cell.length_b   1.000
_cell.length_c   1.000
_cell.angle_alpha   90.00
_cell.angle_beta   90.00
_cell.angle_gamma   90.00
#
_symmetry.space_group_name_H-M   'P 1'
#
loop_
_entity.id
_entity.type
_entity.pdbx_description
1 polymer ?
#
loop_
_entity_poly.entity_id
_entity_poly.type
_entity_poly.pdbx_seq_one_letter_code
_entity_poly.pdbx_strand_id
1 'polypeptide(L)'
;MGGRLCCHTMTACAVLGVYQHVHAQVGGCSVQEGPQHGELGNCPQALSSGSSCLPACEEGYVLDGPVSCDAGQLRMPSCVPSGCNVSEALDLLDLEMGDCPEILESGETCELQCPDEQELSDNVTCYLGNLSDFVCIPAGGWPCPAGHQVSTDSPATCVPCPLSTYKSGQGPWPCARCPPGSQTNGTGRTSAEACMCHDTYYELRDASNKLLSCIPCPNNSSVVGFHRHRHEDCKCWHGFVREPASEDERLQYCRPAEPCNVSDLLSNLTGPEAYKLKMGSCEATANASLLPDGLTCSLACNAGFGAQLGSDIFRAVDLTLACEDGTLVRRPPEGYLWCSEASWELPPLVFLGIATAATALGGAAIELRQHRLERRYAQALKPRPVPRPKRASSGASNDQSTVSF
;
A
#
# COMPACT_ATOMS: atom_id res chain seq x y z
N MET A 1 -45.92 33.15 -38.98
CA MET A 1 -45.13 34.36 -39.29
C MET A 1 -43.67 33.94 -39.23
N GLY A 2 -43.08 33.47 -40.32
CA GLY A 2 -42.39 34.29 -41.32
C GLY A 2 -40.93 34.48 -40.87
N GLY A 3 -39.89 33.90 -41.48
CA GLY A 3 -39.82 33.24 -42.77
C GLY A 3 -38.61 32.31 -42.95
N ARG A 4 -38.70 31.57 -44.05
CA ARG A 4 -37.62 30.80 -44.66
C ARG A 4 -36.65 31.78 -45.35
N LEU A 5 -35.35 31.52 -45.26
CA LEU A 5 -34.41 31.91 -46.31
C LEU A 5 -33.55 30.70 -46.66
N CYS A 6 -33.85 30.10 -47.81
CA CYS A 6 -32.84 29.43 -48.62
C CYS A 6 -32.00 30.52 -49.28
N CYS A 7 -30.67 30.35 -49.33
CA CYS A 7 -29.88 30.98 -50.39
C CYS A 7 -28.90 29.97 -50.96
N HIS A 8 -29.14 29.66 -52.23
CA HIS A 8 -28.27 28.96 -53.15
C HIS A 8 -27.15 29.90 -53.62
N THR A 9 -26.02 29.29 -54.01
CA THR A 9 -24.97 29.79 -54.91
C THR A 9 -23.89 30.77 -54.39
N MET A 10 -22.67 30.43 -54.79
CA MET A 10 -21.41 31.14 -54.59
C MET A 10 -21.41 32.54 -55.21
N THR A 11 -21.21 33.58 -54.39
CA THR A 11 -20.44 34.76 -54.80
C THR A 11 -19.95 35.56 -53.58
N ALA A 12 -18.76 36.11 -53.75
CA ALA A 12 -17.94 36.78 -52.74
C ALA A 12 -18.61 37.99 -52.06
N CYS A 13 -18.41 38.09 -50.75
CA CYS A 13 -18.33 39.37 -50.05
C CYS A 13 -17.05 39.36 -49.21
N ALA A 14 -16.09 40.20 -49.60
CA ALA A 14 -14.93 40.51 -48.79
C ALA A 14 -15.21 41.75 -47.94
N VAL A 15 -14.53 41.79 -46.79
CA VAL A 15 -14.06 42.95 -46.00
C VAL A 15 -14.64 43.02 -44.57
N LEU A 16 -13.70 42.92 -43.63
CA LEU A 16 -13.69 43.13 -42.17
C LEU A 16 -13.87 41.89 -41.28
N GLY A 17 -12.74 41.39 -40.78
CA GLY A 17 -12.63 40.86 -39.42
C GLY A 17 -12.77 39.35 -39.27
N VAL A 18 -11.65 38.71 -38.94
CA VAL A 18 -11.55 37.38 -38.32
C VAL A 18 -12.04 36.21 -39.19
N TYR A 19 -11.11 35.61 -39.94
CA TYR A 19 -11.28 34.26 -40.48
C TYR A 19 -11.14 33.26 -39.32
N GLN A 20 -12.18 33.11 -38.52
CA GLN A 20 -12.29 31.97 -37.62
C GLN A 20 -12.88 30.84 -38.45
N HIS A 21 -12.03 29.91 -38.87
CA HIS A 21 -12.50 28.61 -39.33
C HIS A 21 -13.34 28.03 -38.18
N VAL A 22 -14.66 28.06 -38.31
CA VAL A 22 -15.54 27.21 -37.52
C VAL A 22 -15.32 25.80 -38.07
N HIS A 23 -14.22 25.18 -37.66
CA HIS A 23 -14.19 23.73 -37.54
C HIS A 23 -15.30 23.42 -36.55
N ALA A 24 -16.34 22.72 -37.01
CA ALA A 24 -17.14 21.94 -36.09
C ALA A 24 -16.15 21.05 -35.33
N GLN A 25 -15.83 21.41 -34.09
CA GLN A 25 -15.08 20.54 -33.21
C GLN A 25 -15.99 19.35 -32.96
N VAL A 26 -15.83 18.30 -33.76
CA VAL A 26 -16.35 17.00 -33.42
C VAL A 26 -15.63 16.64 -32.12
N GLY A 27 -16.36 16.64 -31.01
CA GLY A 27 -15.78 16.49 -29.67
C GLY A 27 -14.87 15.26 -29.63
N GLY A 28 -13.64 15.44 -29.18
CA GLY A 28 -12.76 14.32 -28.88
C GLY A 28 -13.23 13.60 -27.62
N CYS A 29 -12.84 12.34 -27.48
CA CYS A 29 -13.05 11.55 -26.27
C CYS A 29 -11.81 11.63 -25.38
N SER A 30 -12.00 11.77 -24.07
CA SER A 30 -10.90 11.65 -23.10
C SER A 30 -10.75 10.18 -22.72
N VAL A 31 -9.54 9.63 -22.83
CA VAL A 31 -9.21 8.26 -22.40
C VAL A 31 -8.28 8.39 -21.19
N GLN A 32 -8.83 8.21 -20.00
CA GLN A 32 -8.06 8.39 -18.76
C GLN A 32 -7.61 7.07 -18.14
N GLU A 33 -8.38 5.99 -18.35
CA GLU A 33 -8.11 4.68 -17.76
C GLU A 33 -8.36 3.55 -18.77
N GLY A 34 -7.64 2.44 -18.57
CA GLY A 34 -7.78 1.23 -19.37
C GLY A 34 -9.03 0.45 -18.96
N PRO A 35 -9.44 -0.55 -19.75
CA PRO A 35 -10.52 -1.45 -19.36
C PRO A 35 -10.10 -2.32 -18.17
N GLN A 36 -11.08 -2.90 -17.45
CA GLN A 36 -10.76 -3.89 -16.42
C GLN A 36 -9.98 -5.06 -17.03
N HIS A 37 -8.94 -5.53 -16.34
CA HIS A 37 -7.96 -6.48 -16.87
C HIS A 37 -7.16 -5.99 -18.08
N GLY A 38 -6.94 -4.68 -18.20
CA GLY A 38 -6.11 -4.09 -19.24
C GLY A 38 -5.54 -2.72 -18.88
N GLU A 39 -4.49 -2.36 -19.61
CA GLU A 39 -3.80 -1.07 -19.57
C GLU A 39 -4.15 -0.23 -20.80
N LEU A 40 -3.85 1.08 -20.76
CA LEU A 40 -4.14 2.01 -21.86
C LEU A 40 -3.50 1.59 -23.20
N GLY A 41 -2.43 0.79 -23.16
CA GLY A 41 -1.70 0.36 -24.36
C GLY A 41 -1.21 1.57 -25.15
N ASN A 42 -1.62 1.68 -26.42
CA ASN A 42 -1.24 2.80 -27.29
C ASN A 42 -2.28 3.93 -27.32
N CYS A 43 -3.29 3.91 -26.43
CA CYS A 43 -4.32 4.93 -26.39
C CYS A 43 -3.77 6.27 -25.86
N PRO A 44 -3.89 7.38 -26.62
CA PRO A 44 -3.54 8.70 -26.13
C PRO A 44 -4.62 9.23 -25.16
N GLN A 45 -4.24 10.17 -24.28
CA GLN A 45 -5.15 10.78 -23.30
C GLN A 45 -6.38 11.49 -23.93
N ALA A 46 -6.29 11.88 -25.20
CA ALA A 46 -7.40 12.43 -25.97
C ALA A 46 -7.46 11.79 -27.36
N LEU A 47 -8.61 11.22 -27.70
CA LEU A 47 -8.90 10.57 -28.96
C LEU A 47 -9.79 11.49 -29.81
N SER A 48 -9.40 11.76 -31.05
CA SER A 48 -10.27 12.52 -31.98
C SER A 48 -11.51 11.70 -32.35
N SER A 49 -12.63 12.35 -32.64
CA SER A 49 -13.82 11.64 -33.12
C SER A 49 -13.52 10.88 -34.42
N GLY A 50 -13.93 9.61 -34.48
CA GLY A 50 -13.64 8.68 -35.57
C GLY A 50 -12.30 7.95 -35.44
N SER A 51 -11.44 8.32 -34.49
CA SER A 51 -10.17 7.63 -34.23
C SER A 51 -10.37 6.42 -33.31
N SER A 52 -9.52 5.42 -33.47
CA SER A 52 -9.44 4.21 -32.65
C SER A 52 -8.05 4.06 -32.03
N CYS A 53 -7.96 3.30 -30.94
CA CYS A 53 -6.71 2.89 -30.31
C CYS A 53 -6.84 1.45 -29.78
N LEU A 54 -5.73 0.87 -29.35
CA LEU A 54 -5.61 -0.50 -28.88
C LEU A 54 -5.12 -0.48 -27.42
N PRO A 55 -6.03 -0.65 -26.44
CA PRO A 55 -5.64 -0.99 -25.07
C PRO A 55 -4.95 -2.36 -25.06
N ALA A 56 -4.08 -2.57 -24.09
CA ALA A 56 -3.38 -3.84 -23.90
C ALA A 56 -4.08 -4.62 -22.78
N CYS A 57 -4.59 -5.81 -23.06
CA CYS A 57 -5.13 -6.68 -22.00
C CYS A 57 -4.00 -7.35 -21.21
N GLU A 58 -4.28 -7.65 -19.95
CA GLU A 58 -3.47 -8.53 -19.12
C GLU A 58 -3.35 -9.92 -19.78
N GLU A 59 -2.30 -10.67 -19.46
CA GLU A 59 -2.05 -11.99 -20.04
C GLU A 59 -3.24 -12.94 -19.79
N GLY A 60 -3.70 -13.62 -20.84
CA GLY A 60 -4.87 -14.52 -20.78
C GLY A 60 -6.22 -13.84 -21.02
N TYR A 61 -6.25 -12.53 -21.28
CA TYR A 61 -7.44 -11.78 -21.66
C TYR A 61 -7.34 -11.20 -23.07
N VAL A 62 -8.47 -11.07 -23.75
CA VAL A 62 -8.59 -10.51 -25.11
C VAL A 62 -9.67 -9.45 -25.17
N LEU A 63 -9.57 -8.50 -26.12
CA LEU A 63 -10.57 -7.45 -26.29
C LEU A 63 -11.85 -8.00 -26.89
N ASP A 64 -12.99 -7.76 -26.25
CA ASP A 64 -14.33 -8.12 -26.75
C ASP A 64 -14.89 -7.13 -27.79
N GLY A 65 -14.03 -6.28 -28.36
CA GLY A 65 -14.44 -5.33 -29.39
C GLY A 65 -13.44 -4.21 -29.67
N PRO A 66 -13.74 -3.36 -30.66
CA PRO A 66 -12.90 -2.22 -30.99
C PRO A 66 -13.15 -1.02 -30.06
N VAL A 67 -12.13 -0.18 -29.84
CA VAL A 67 -12.33 1.17 -29.28
C VAL A 67 -12.96 2.07 -30.33
N SER A 68 -14.09 2.69 -30.00
CA SER A 68 -14.75 3.67 -30.89
C SER A 68 -15.01 4.99 -30.16
N CYS A 69 -14.54 6.10 -30.71
CA CYS A 69 -14.93 7.44 -30.27
C CYS A 69 -15.80 8.09 -31.35
N ASP A 70 -17.07 8.38 -31.05
CA ASP A 70 -17.96 9.10 -31.98
C ASP A 70 -18.62 10.30 -31.29
N ALA A 71 -18.38 11.50 -31.83
CA ALA A 71 -18.89 12.77 -31.35
C ALA A 71 -18.74 13.00 -29.83
N GLY A 72 -17.61 12.59 -29.26
CA GLY A 72 -17.31 12.70 -27.82
C GLY A 72 -17.81 11.55 -26.96
N GLN A 73 -18.47 10.53 -27.55
CA GLN A 73 -18.84 9.30 -26.86
C GLN A 73 -17.79 8.22 -27.10
N LEU A 74 -17.03 7.88 -26.06
CA LEU A 74 -16.09 6.77 -26.07
C LEU A 74 -16.83 5.48 -25.74
N ARG A 75 -16.68 4.46 -26.60
CA ARG A 75 -16.95 3.07 -26.23
C ARG A 75 -15.63 2.36 -26.08
N MET A 76 -15.32 1.99 -24.84
CA MET A 76 -14.16 1.20 -24.49
C MET A 76 -14.58 -0.28 -24.46
N PRO A 77 -13.84 -1.19 -25.13
CA PRO A 77 -14.07 -2.62 -25.04
C PRO A 77 -13.66 -3.17 -23.66
N SER A 78 -14.17 -4.33 -23.28
CA SER A 78 -13.73 -5.04 -22.06
C SER A 78 -12.67 -6.07 -22.42
N CYS A 79 -11.70 -6.28 -21.53
CA CYS A 79 -10.83 -7.45 -21.61
C CYS A 79 -11.58 -8.64 -21.02
N VAL A 80 -11.94 -9.59 -21.86
CA VAL A 80 -12.64 -10.83 -21.48
C VAL A 80 -11.66 -11.99 -21.44
N PRO A 81 -11.88 -12.98 -20.56
CA PRO A 81 -11.09 -14.20 -20.52
C PRO A 81 -10.94 -14.83 -21.91
N SER A 82 -9.70 -15.11 -22.33
CA SER A 82 -9.45 -15.70 -23.65
C SER A 82 -10.08 -17.09 -23.75
N GLY A 83 -10.78 -17.35 -24.84
CA GLY A 83 -11.15 -18.73 -25.22
C GLY A 83 -9.91 -19.53 -25.64
N CYS A 84 -10.03 -20.84 -25.61
CA CYS A 84 -8.98 -21.77 -25.99
C CYS A 84 -9.29 -22.38 -27.35
N ASN A 85 -8.33 -22.29 -28.28
CA ASN A 85 -8.46 -22.95 -29.57
C ASN A 85 -8.15 -24.45 -29.42
N VAL A 86 -9.20 -25.28 -29.43
CA VAL A 86 -9.05 -26.73 -29.25
C VAL A 86 -8.41 -27.37 -30.48
N SER A 87 -8.63 -26.79 -31.68
CA SER A 87 -8.09 -27.33 -32.93
C SER A 87 -6.56 -27.38 -32.96
N GLU A 88 -5.88 -26.40 -32.36
CA GLU A 88 -4.40 -26.39 -32.25
C GLU A 88 -3.86 -27.51 -31.35
N ALA A 89 -4.65 -27.97 -30.37
CA ALA A 89 -4.28 -29.09 -29.50
C ALA A 89 -4.49 -30.45 -30.19
N LEU A 90 -5.43 -30.54 -31.14
CA LEU A 90 -5.72 -31.78 -31.90
C LEU A 90 -4.61 -32.12 -32.89
N ASP A 91 -4.04 -31.12 -33.57
CA ASP A 91 -3.01 -31.30 -34.60
C ASP A 91 -1.67 -31.84 -34.06
N LEU A 92 -1.42 -31.72 -32.75
CA LEU A 92 -0.19 -32.21 -32.10
C LEU A 92 -0.30 -33.64 -31.57
N LEU A 93 -1.52 -34.19 -31.44
CA LEU A 93 -1.79 -35.43 -30.71
C LEU A 93 -2.64 -36.46 -31.49
N ASP A 94 -2.95 -36.22 -32.78
CA ASP A 94 -3.78 -37.09 -33.63
C ASP A 94 -5.16 -37.42 -33.00
N LEU A 95 -5.79 -36.42 -32.37
CA LEU A 95 -7.04 -36.57 -31.62
C LEU A 95 -8.28 -36.25 -32.46
N GLU A 96 -9.41 -36.89 -32.15
CA GLU A 96 -10.71 -36.51 -32.71
C GLU A 96 -11.40 -35.49 -31.79
N MET A 97 -12.04 -34.48 -32.41
CA MET A 97 -12.59 -33.30 -31.72
C MET A 97 -13.68 -33.63 -30.67
N GLY A 98 -14.22 -34.85 -30.67
CA GLY A 98 -15.22 -35.30 -29.69
C GLY A 98 -16.43 -34.36 -29.65
N ASP A 99 -16.86 -34.00 -28.44
CA ASP A 99 -17.93 -33.02 -28.19
C ASP A 99 -17.41 -31.58 -27.98
N CYS A 100 -16.11 -31.33 -28.20
CA CYS A 100 -15.51 -30.02 -28.00
C CYS A 100 -15.81 -29.06 -29.18
N PRO A 101 -16.17 -27.79 -28.91
CA PRO A 101 -16.20 -26.75 -29.94
C PRO A 101 -14.79 -26.36 -30.38
N GLU A 102 -14.66 -25.73 -31.56
CA GLU A 102 -13.37 -25.25 -32.09
C GLU A 102 -12.70 -24.24 -31.14
N ILE A 103 -13.50 -23.33 -30.56
CA ILE A 103 -13.08 -22.41 -29.50
C ILE A 103 -13.89 -22.74 -28.25
N LEU A 104 -13.22 -23.21 -27.22
CA LEU A 104 -13.81 -23.45 -25.90
C LEU A 104 -13.74 -22.16 -25.08
N GLU A 105 -14.88 -21.66 -24.59
CA GLU A 105 -14.91 -20.46 -23.75
C GLU A 105 -14.18 -20.69 -22.42
N SER A 106 -13.54 -19.65 -21.88
CA SER A 106 -12.85 -19.76 -20.58
C SER A 106 -13.83 -20.09 -19.45
N GLY A 107 -13.57 -21.18 -18.74
CA GLY A 107 -14.40 -21.74 -17.67
C GLY A 107 -15.20 -22.97 -18.10
N GLU A 108 -15.30 -23.24 -19.40
CA GLU A 108 -16.04 -24.39 -19.93
C GLU A 108 -15.20 -25.67 -19.96
N THR A 109 -15.91 -26.81 -19.96
CA THR A 109 -15.32 -28.14 -19.96
C THR A 109 -15.92 -28.99 -21.07
N CYS A 110 -15.10 -29.72 -21.81
CA CYS A 110 -15.53 -30.65 -22.85
C CYS A 110 -14.70 -31.95 -22.83
N GLU A 111 -15.13 -32.95 -23.58
CA GLU A 111 -14.49 -34.27 -23.63
C GLU A 111 -13.97 -34.54 -25.04
N LEU A 112 -12.66 -34.84 -25.14
CA LEU A 112 -11.99 -35.20 -26.39
C LEU A 112 -11.99 -36.71 -26.60
N GLN A 113 -11.98 -37.14 -27.87
CA GLN A 113 -11.85 -38.54 -28.22
C GLN A 113 -10.40 -38.91 -28.50
N CYS A 114 -9.89 -39.86 -27.72
CA CYS A 114 -8.56 -40.45 -27.89
C CYS A 114 -8.54 -41.51 -29.00
N PRO A 115 -7.47 -41.60 -29.82
CA PRO A 115 -7.30 -42.68 -30.79
C PRO A 115 -7.02 -44.02 -30.11
N ASP A 116 -7.44 -45.12 -30.75
CA ASP A 116 -7.37 -46.50 -30.26
C ASP A 116 -8.13 -46.74 -28.92
N GLU A 117 -7.95 -47.89 -28.27
CA GLU A 117 -8.52 -48.23 -26.95
C GLU A 117 -7.85 -47.43 -25.80
N GLN A 118 -7.71 -46.12 -25.96
CA GLN A 118 -7.11 -45.21 -24.99
C GLN A 118 -8.18 -44.39 -24.27
N GLU A 119 -7.97 -44.12 -22.99
CA GLU A 119 -8.87 -43.32 -22.17
C GLU A 119 -8.26 -41.95 -21.86
N LEU A 120 -9.11 -40.91 -21.86
CA LEU A 120 -8.73 -39.55 -21.51
C LEU A 120 -8.39 -39.47 -20.01
N SER A 121 -7.25 -38.85 -19.67
CA SER A 121 -6.81 -38.77 -18.28
C SER A 121 -7.72 -37.91 -17.38
N ASP A 122 -8.30 -36.85 -17.93
CA ASP A 122 -9.23 -35.92 -17.28
C ASP A 122 -9.97 -35.12 -18.37
N ASN A 123 -11.12 -34.54 -18.04
CA ASN A 123 -11.87 -33.70 -18.97
C ASN A 123 -11.09 -32.44 -19.33
N VAL A 124 -11.26 -31.95 -20.56
CA VAL A 124 -10.56 -30.77 -21.02
C VAL A 124 -11.33 -29.52 -20.59
N THR A 125 -10.67 -28.64 -19.85
CA THR A 125 -11.24 -27.40 -19.32
C THR A 125 -10.46 -26.23 -19.88
N CYS A 126 -11.13 -25.19 -20.40
CA CYS A 126 -10.43 -23.99 -20.85
C CYS A 126 -10.37 -22.97 -19.71
N TYR A 127 -9.22 -22.32 -19.55
CA TYR A 127 -9.12 -21.18 -18.64
C TYR A 127 -8.10 -20.15 -19.13
N LEU A 128 -8.55 -18.91 -19.36
CA LEU A 128 -7.72 -17.79 -19.85
C LEU A 128 -6.84 -18.14 -21.06
N GLY A 129 -7.43 -18.83 -22.04
CA GLY A 129 -6.75 -19.21 -23.28
C GLY A 129 -5.84 -20.43 -23.16
N ASN A 130 -5.80 -21.08 -22.00
CA ASN A 130 -5.03 -22.30 -21.78
C ASN A 130 -5.95 -23.49 -21.46
N LEU A 131 -5.79 -24.60 -22.18
CA LEU A 131 -6.50 -25.84 -21.89
C LEU A 131 -5.85 -26.52 -20.69
N SER A 132 -6.66 -27.15 -19.83
CA SER A 132 -6.14 -28.03 -18.79
C SER A 132 -5.41 -29.19 -19.43
N ASP A 133 -4.37 -29.66 -18.77
CA ASP A 133 -3.59 -30.77 -19.26
C ASP A 133 -4.42 -32.06 -19.34
N PHE A 134 -4.40 -32.69 -20.49
CA PHE A 134 -5.00 -34.00 -20.74
C PHE A 134 -4.03 -34.84 -21.55
N VAL A 135 -4.06 -36.16 -21.34
CA VAL A 135 -3.28 -37.13 -22.11
C VAL A 135 -4.15 -38.36 -22.34
N CYS A 136 -4.05 -38.92 -23.54
CA CYS A 136 -4.62 -40.22 -23.86
C CYS A 136 -3.71 -41.32 -23.33
N ILE A 137 -4.27 -42.22 -22.52
CA ILE A 137 -3.52 -43.24 -21.82
C ILE A 137 -3.95 -44.61 -22.36
N PRO A 138 -3.03 -45.51 -22.72
CA PRO A 138 -3.40 -46.87 -23.10
C PRO A 138 -4.12 -47.59 -21.96
N ALA A 139 -5.23 -48.24 -22.29
CA ALA A 139 -5.93 -49.13 -21.37
C ALA A 139 -4.96 -50.22 -20.87
N GLY A 140 -4.51 -50.10 -19.60
CA GLY A 140 -3.62 -51.07 -18.95
C GLY A 140 -2.19 -50.63 -18.63
N GLY A 141 -1.87 -49.32 -18.62
CA GLY A 141 -0.55 -48.82 -18.21
C GLY A 141 -0.12 -49.20 -16.78
N TRP A 142 1.19 -49.15 -16.49
CA TRP A 142 1.75 -49.47 -15.17
C TRP A 142 1.26 -48.47 -14.10
N PRO A 143 0.58 -48.93 -13.02
CA PRO A 143 0.00 -48.02 -12.03
C PRO A 143 1.08 -47.45 -11.10
N CYS A 144 1.51 -46.20 -11.36
CA CYS A 144 2.40 -45.49 -10.48
C CYS A 144 1.66 -44.93 -9.25
N PRO A 145 2.29 -44.94 -8.06
CA PRO A 145 1.68 -44.41 -6.84
C PRO A 145 1.43 -42.90 -6.96
N ALA A 146 0.64 -42.36 -6.02
CA ALA A 146 0.42 -40.92 -5.91
C ALA A 146 1.76 -40.16 -5.87
N GLY A 147 1.78 -38.98 -6.49
CA GLY A 147 2.99 -38.18 -6.66
C GLY A 147 4.01 -38.73 -7.64
N HIS A 148 3.70 -39.79 -8.40
CA HIS A 148 4.61 -40.35 -9.40
C HIS A 148 3.93 -40.60 -10.75
N GLN A 149 4.64 -40.28 -11.83
CA GLN A 149 4.24 -40.59 -13.21
C GLN A 149 5.17 -41.62 -13.84
N VAL A 150 4.72 -42.24 -14.91
CA VAL A 150 5.53 -43.15 -15.71
C VAL A 150 6.66 -42.36 -16.38
N SER A 151 7.89 -42.90 -16.35
CA SER A 151 9.03 -42.29 -17.03
C SER A 151 8.87 -42.37 -18.55
N THR A 152 9.16 -41.26 -19.22
CA THR A 152 9.22 -41.19 -20.70
C THR A 152 10.34 -42.06 -21.27
N ASP A 153 11.41 -42.28 -20.50
CA ASP A 153 12.60 -43.03 -20.93
C ASP A 153 12.48 -44.52 -20.65
N SER A 154 11.55 -44.92 -19.78
CA SER A 154 11.38 -46.29 -19.33
C SER A 154 9.93 -46.50 -18.85
N PRO A 155 9.03 -47.00 -19.71
CA PRO A 155 7.57 -47.04 -19.44
C PRO A 155 7.12 -47.97 -18.29
N ALA A 156 8.06 -48.57 -17.55
CA ALA A 156 7.83 -49.39 -16.37
C ALA A 156 8.47 -48.81 -15.09
N THR A 157 9.08 -47.62 -15.13
CA THR A 157 9.65 -46.95 -13.96
C THR A 157 8.82 -45.73 -13.59
N CYS A 158 8.57 -45.57 -12.29
CA CYS A 158 7.85 -44.43 -11.75
C CYS A 158 8.83 -43.35 -11.27
N VAL A 159 8.67 -42.13 -11.79
CA VAL A 159 9.45 -40.95 -11.41
C VAL A 159 8.56 -39.96 -10.67
N PRO A 160 9.09 -39.20 -9.70
CA PRO A 160 8.30 -38.23 -8.95
C PRO A 160 7.74 -37.15 -9.88
N CYS A 161 6.53 -36.66 -9.59
CA CYS A 161 5.92 -35.54 -10.32
C CYS A 161 6.88 -34.34 -10.35
N PRO A 162 7.18 -33.76 -11.52
CA PRO A 162 8.03 -32.58 -11.62
C PRO A 162 7.38 -31.35 -10.92
N LEU A 163 8.15 -30.26 -10.79
CA LEU A 163 7.62 -28.99 -10.27
C LEU A 163 6.42 -28.53 -11.10
N SER A 164 5.48 -27.85 -10.44
CA SER A 164 4.21 -27.39 -11.03
C SER A 164 3.28 -28.54 -11.48
N THR A 165 3.47 -29.75 -10.96
CA THR A 165 2.57 -30.89 -11.21
C THR A 165 2.30 -31.69 -9.93
N TYR A 166 1.18 -32.42 -9.89
CA TYR A 166 0.78 -33.27 -8.76
C TYR A 166 -0.03 -34.50 -9.21
N LYS A 167 -0.17 -35.49 -8.32
CA LYS A 167 -1.01 -36.67 -8.60
C LYS A 167 -1.60 -37.26 -7.32
N SER A 168 -2.92 -37.19 -7.18
CA SER A 168 -3.65 -37.61 -5.98
C SER A 168 -3.88 -39.11 -5.85
N GLY A 169 -4.07 -39.81 -6.96
CA GLY A 169 -4.37 -41.24 -7.00
C GLY A 169 -3.23 -42.10 -7.54
N GLN A 170 -3.32 -43.41 -7.31
CA GLN A 170 -2.49 -44.40 -7.98
C GLN A 170 -3.07 -44.71 -9.36
N GLY A 171 -2.21 -44.75 -10.39
CA GLY A 171 -2.63 -45.13 -11.73
C GLY A 171 -1.59 -44.85 -12.81
N PRO A 172 -1.90 -45.17 -14.08
CA PRO A 172 -0.98 -44.99 -15.20
C PRO A 172 -0.90 -43.56 -15.74
N TRP A 173 -1.86 -42.70 -15.41
CA TRP A 173 -1.93 -41.32 -15.90
C TRP A 173 -0.71 -40.47 -15.48
N PRO A 174 -0.34 -39.46 -16.29
CA PRO A 174 0.72 -38.51 -15.92
C PRO A 174 0.31 -37.65 -14.71
N CYS A 175 1.26 -36.87 -14.18
CA CYS A 175 0.94 -35.91 -13.14
C CYS A 175 0.14 -34.75 -13.72
N ALA A 176 -0.95 -34.36 -13.06
CA ALA A 176 -1.75 -33.21 -13.41
C ALA A 176 -0.94 -31.92 -13.22
N ARG A 177 -1.00 -30.99 -14.18
CA ARG A 177 -0.41 -29.66 -14.01
C ARG A 177 -1.15 -28.86 -12.95
N CYS A 178 -0.40 -28.00 -12.29
CA CYS A 178 -0.95 -26.99 -11.42
C CYS A 178 -1.71 -25.92 -12.23
N PRO A 179 -2.70 -25.24 -11.64
CA PRO A 179 -3.39 -24.11 -12.26
C PRO A 179 -2.45 -23.04 -12.83
N PRO A 180 -2.86 -22.28 -13.86
CA PRO A 180 -2.04 -21.23 -14.45
C PRO A 180 -1.48 -20.25 -13.41
N GLY A 181 -0.19 -19.94 -13.51
CA GLY A 181 0.52 -19.04 -12.59
C GLY A 181 0.82 -19.60 -11.20
N SER A 182 0.49 -20.88 -10.93
CA SER A 182 0.81 -21.56 -9.66
C SER A 182 1.96 -22.56 -9.79
N GLN A 183 2.64 -22.83 -8.68
CA GLN A 183 3.75 -23.78 -8.64
C GLN A 183 3.71 -24.62 -7.35
N THR A 184 4.24 -25.83 -7.41
CA THR A 184 4.41 -26.69 -6.24
C THR A 184 5.67 -26.35 -5.44
N ASN A 185 5.62 -26.52 -4.12
CA ASN A 185 6.79 -26.33 -3.25
C ASN A 185 7.81 -27.51 -3.33
N GLY A 186 8.02 -28.11 -4.50
CA GLY A 186 8.87 -29.29 -4.70
C GLY A 186 8.26 -30.35 -5.62
N THR A 187 9.02 -31.40 -5.90
CA THR A 187 8.60 -32.56 -6.72
C THR A 187 7.81 -33.59 -5.90
N GLY A 188 7.15 -34.52 -6.59
CA GLY A 188 6.46 -35.66 -5.98
C GLY A 188 5.15 -35.32 -5.27
N ARG A 189 4.47 -34.23 -5.66
CA ARG A 189 3.27 -33.76 -4.95
C ARG A 189 2.05 -34.63 -5.20
N THR A 190 1.28 -34.83 -4.13
CA THR A 190 0.13 -35.75 -4.12
C THR A 190 -1.23 -35.04 -4.07
N SER A 191 -1.29 -33.71 -4.15
CA SER A 191 -2.54 -32.96 -4.04
C SER A 191 -2.47 -31.65 -4.80
N ALA A 192 -3.61 -31.20 -5.34
CA ALA A 192 -3.79 -29.89 -5.96
C ALA A 192 -3.52 -28.75 -4.96
N GLU A 193 -3.73 -29.00 -3.66
CA GLU A 193 -3.44 -28.04 -2.58
C GLU A 193 -1.95 -27.70 -2.46
N ALA A 194 -1.07 -28.53 -3.05
CA ALA A 194 0.35 -28.22 -3.10
C ALA A 194 0.68 -27.13 -4.14
N CYS A 195 -0.24 -26.81 -5.05
CA CYS A 195 -0.11 -25.73 -6.02
C CYS A 195 -0.43 -24.41 -5.33
N MET A 196 0.57 -23.53 -5.23
CA MET A 196 0.45 -22.24 -4.54
C MET A 196 0.84 -21.09 -5.49
N CYS A 197 0.18 -19.95 -5.33
CA CYS A 197 0.56 -18.73 -6.03
C CYS A 197 1.78 -18.08 -5.37
N HIS A 198 2.65 -17.49 -6.19
CA HIS A 198 3.73 -16.63 -5.70
C HIS A 198 3.16 -15.36 -5.03
N ASP A 199 3.95 -14.65 -4.23
CA ASP A 199 3.50 -13.44 -3.53
C ASP A 199 3.21 -12.24 -4.44
N THR A 200 3.59 -12.31 -5.71
CA THR A 200 3.25 -11.34 -6.76
C THR A 200 1.95 -11.67 -7.48
N TYR A 201 1.21 -12.70 -7.06
CA TYR A 201 -0.05 -13.12 -7.66
C TYR A 201 -1.12 -13.26 -6.58
N TYR A 202 -2.35 -12.88 -6.89
CA TYR A 202 -3.53 -13.20 -6.08
C TYR A 202 -4.25 -14.44 -6.65
N GLU A 203 -4.90 -15.18 -5.77
CA GLU A 203 -5.58 -16.43 -6.05
C GLU A 203 -7.00 -16.17 -6.51
N LEU A 204 -7.36 -16.68 -7.69
CA LEU A 204 -8.75 -16.85 -8.04
C LEU A 204 -9.21 -18.23 -7.59
N ARG A 205 -10.32 -18.28 -6.83
CA ARG A 205 -10.88 -19.53 -6.31
C ARG A 205 -12.35 -19.67 -6.69
N ASP A 206 -12.78 -20.92 -6.84
CA ASP A 206 -14.20 -21.25 -7.04
C ASP A 206 -15.00 -21.19 -5.73
N ALA A 207 -16.32 -21.41 -5.82
CA ALA A 207 -17.21 -21.45 -4.65
C ALA A 207 -16.86 -22.58 -3.65
N SER A 208 -16.13 -23.60 -4.10
CA SER A 208 -15.60 -24.73 -3.31
C SER A 208 -14.19 -24.47 -2.75
N ASN A 209 -13.66 -23.25 -2.89
CA ASN A 209 -12.33 -22.84 -2.45
C ASN A 209 -11.16 -23.55 -3.19
N LYS A 210 -11.40 -24.15 -4.36
CA LYS A 210 -10.37 -24.73 -5.24
C LYS A 210 -9.64 -23.60 -5.98
N LEU A 211 -8.32 -23.67 -6.06
CA LEU A 211 -7.51 -22.73 -6.82
C LEU A 211 -7.79 -22.92 -8.33
N LEU A 212 -8.31 -21.88 -8.97
CA LEU A 212 -8.59 -21.83 -10.41
C LEU A 212 -7.41 -21.27 -11.19
N SER A 213 -6.79 -20.20 -10.68
CA SER A 213 -5.65 -19.53 -11.31
C SER A 213 -4.96 -18.59 -10.34
N CYS A 214 -3.73 -18.21 -10.68
CA CYS A 214 -3.00 -17.12 -10.06
C CYS A 214 -2.95 -15.94 -11.02
N ILE A 215 -3.53 -14.82 -10.61
CA ILE A 215 -3.58 -13.60 -11.42
C ILE A 215 -2.49 -12.65 -10.93
N PRO A 216 -1.62 -12.11 -11.81
CA PRO A 216 -0.53 -11.24 -11.38
C PRO A 216 -1.09 -9.96 -10.75
N CYS A 217 -0.45 -9.52 -9.67
CA CYS A 217 -0.66 -8.18 -9.15
C CYS A 217 0.01 -7.14 -10.09
N PRO A 218 -0.42 -5.88 -10.03
CA PRO A 218 0.23 -4.79 -10.77
C PRO A 218 1.74 -4.69 -10.51
N ASN A 219 2.47 -4.09 -11.45
CA ASN A 219 3.93 -3.94 -11.33
C ASN A 219 4.34 -3.28 -10.00
N ASN A 220 5.39 -3.82 -9.39
CA ASN A 220 5.93 -3.41 -8.08
C ASN A 220 4.94 -3.56 -6.91
N SER A 221 4.08 -4.57 -6.97
CA SER A 221 3.16 -4.89 -5.90
C SER A 221 3.15 -6.39 -5.58
N SER A 222 2.68 -6.72 -4.38
CA SER A 222 2.57 -8.09 -3.87
C SER A 222 1.38 -8.21 -2.93
N VAL A 223 0.86 -9.42 -2.77
CA VAL A 223 -0.17 -9.72 -1.77
C VAL A 223 0.43 -9.79 -0.37
N VAL A 224 -0.17 -9.08 0.58
CA VAL A 224 0.28 -9.05 1.98
C VAL A 224 -0.71 -9.83 2.86
N GLY A 225 -0.24 -10.90 3.50
CA GLY A 225 -1.04 -11.70 4.43
C GLY A 225 -1.54 -13.05 3.87
N PHE A 226 -2.50 -13.65 4.59
CA PHE A 226 -2.99 -15.02 4.35
C PHE A 226 -4.25 -15.09 3.48
N HIS A 227 -4.96 -13.98 3.31
CA HIS A 227 -6.11 -13.89 2.40
C HIS A 227 -5.62 -13.26 1.11
N ARG A 228 -5.40 -14.10 0.10
CA ARG A 228 -4.84 -13.72 -1.20
C ARG A 228 -5.90 -13.90 -2.27
N HIS A 229 -7.13 -13.45 -2.06
CA HIS A 229 -8.25 -13.89 -2.89
C HIS A 229 -8.76 -12.81 -3.83
N ARG A 230 -8.29 -11.57 -3.66
CA ARG A 230 -8.78 -10.44 -4.43
C ARG A 230 -7.65 -9.51 -4.83
N HIS A 231 -7.91 -8.78 -5.90
CA HIS A 231 -7.05 -7.72 -6.38
C HIS A 231 -6.76 -6.64 -5.30
N GLU A 232 -7.72 -6.37 -4.41
CA GLU A 232 -7.56 -5.42 -3.28
C GLU A 232 -6.44 -5.82 -2.29
N ASP A 233 -6.07 -7.11 -2.28
CA ASP A 233 -5.00 -7.64 -1.43
C ASP A 233 -3.61 -7.28 -1.98
N CYS A 234 -3.50 -6.86 -3.24
CA CYS A 234 -2.25 -6.38 -3.84
C CYS A 234 -1.87 -5.02 -3.26
N LYS A 235 -0.70 -4.93 -2.63
CA LYS A 235 -0.14 -3.70 -2.06
C LYS A 235 1.25 -3.42 -2.65
N CYS A 236 1.57 -2.14 -2.81
CA CYS A 236 2.85 -1.71 -3.35
C CYS A 236 4.01 -2.15 -2.46
N TRP A 237 5.16 -2.47 -3.07
CA TRP A 237 6.40 -2.71 -2.36
C TRP A 237 6.87 -1.44 -1.64
N HIS A 238 7.76 -1.62 -0.66
CA HIS A 238 8.36 -0.49 0.05
C HIS A 238 9.11 0.43 -0.93
N GLY A 239 8.87 1.74 -0.83
CA GLY A 239 9.42 2.76 -1.74
C GLY A 239 8.64 2.94 -3.05
N PHE A 240 7.48 2.30 -3.18
CA PHE A 240 6.54 2.52 -4.27
C PHE A 240 5.21 3.06 -3.75
N VAL A 241 4.61 3.95 -4.54
CA VAL A 241 3.38 4.66 -4.21
C VAL A 241 2.28 4.17 -5.13
N ARG A 242 1.10 3.96 -4.55
CA ARG A 242 -0.09 3.48 -5.28
C ARG A 242 -0.67 4.58 -6.16
N GLU A 243 -1.03 4.19 -7.38
CA GLU A 243 -1.83 5.02 -8.28
C GLU A 243 -3.10 4.23 -8.68
N PRO A 244 -4.30 4.81 -8.54
CA PRO A 244 -4.59 6.12 -7.95
C PRO A 244 -4.39 6.15 -6.42
N ALA A 245 -4.14 7.33 -5.85
CA ALA A 245 -3.88 7.52 -4.41
C ALA A 245 -5.09 7.21 -3.50
N SER A 246 -6.31 7.10 -4.04
CA SER A 246 -7.55 6.79 -3.31
C SER A 246 -7.72 5.29 -3.04
N GLU A 247 -7.86 4.84 -1.78
CA GLU A 247 -8.00 3.41 -1.44
C GLU A 247 -9.33 2.81 -1.94
N ASP A 248 -10.30 3.66 -2.27
CA ASP A 248 -11.60 3.24 -2.80
C ASP A 248 -11.52 2.80 -4.28
N GLU A 249 -10.43 3.14 -4.96
CA GLU A 249 -10.19 2.83 -6.36
C GLU A 249 -9.23 1.65 -6.51
N ARG A 250 -9.46 0.86 -7.58
CA ARG A 250 -8.64 -0.31 -7.89
C ARG A 250 -7.19 0.12 -8.14
N LEU A 251 -6.24 -0.52 -7.47
CA LEU A 251 -4.80 -0.29 -7.71
C LEU A 251 -4.47 -0.53 -9.19
N GLN A 252 -4.02 0.49 -9.91
CA GLN A 252 -3.66 0.36 -11.33
C GLN A 252 -2.19 -0.02 -11.47
N TYR A 253 -1.30 0.71 -10.78
CA TYR A 253 0.13 0.42 -10.76
C TYR A 253 0.80 1.05 -9.54
N CYS A 254 2.01 0.59 -9.24
CA CYS A 254 2.85 1.16 -8.19
C CYS A 254 4.04 1.88 -8.83
N ARG A 255 4.01 3.21 -8.78
CA ARG A 255 5.11 4.05 -9.27
C ARG A 255 6.21 4.17 -8.22
N PRO A 256 7.49 4.36 -8.61
CA PRO A 256 8.53 4.73 -7.66
C PRO A 256 8.14 5.99 -6.90
N ALA A 257 8.40 6.01 -5.59
CA ALA A 257 8.19 7.21 -4.78
C ALA A 257 9.15 8.32 -5.20
N GLU A 258 8.67 9.56 -5.20
CA GLU A 258 9.52 10.70 -5.56
C GLU A 258 10.50 11.04 -4.43
N PRO A 259 11.77 11.35 -4.72
CA PRO A 259 12.69 11.85 -3.71
C PRO A 259 12.34 13.29 -3.32
N CYS A 260 12.51 13.63 -2.04
CA CYS A 260 12.26 14.99 -1.56
C CYS A 260 13.42 15.92 -1.90
N ASN A 261 13.10 17.09 -2.44
CA ASN A 261 14.09 18.14 -2.67
C ASN A 261 14.32 18.93 -1.37
N VAL A 262 15.54 18.84 -0.82
CA VAL A 262 15.96 19.56 0.40
C VAL A 262 16.85 20.77 0.10
N SER A 263 16.91 21.23 -1.16
CA SER A 263 17.77 22.35 -1.58
C SER A 263 17.50 23.65 -0.81
N ASP A 264 16.22 23.97 -0.57
CA ASP A 264 15.85 25.16 0.19
C ASP A 264 16.32 25.07 1.64
N LEU A 265 16.28 23.87 2.23
CA LEU A 265 16.77 23.63 3.58
C LEU A 265 18.29 23.75 3.65
N LEU A 266 19.01 23.21 2.66
CA LEU A 266 20.46 23.33 2.50
C LEU A 266 20.90 24.80 2.41
N SER A 267 20.11 25.65 1.75
CA SER A 267 20.42 27.08 1.63
C SER A 267 20.43 27.78 3.01
N ASN A 268 19.53 27.38 3.91
CA ASN A 268 19.45 27.95 5.27
C ASN A 268 20.57 27.46 6.19
N LEU A 269 21.31 26.42 5.79
CA LEU A 269 22.53 26.00 6.47
C LEU A 269 23.71 26.95 6.18
N THR A 270 23.57 28.05 5.44
CA THR A 270 24.71 28.95 5.16
C THR A 270 24.85 30.05 6.23
N GLY A 271 25.85 29.88 7.11
CA GLY A 271 26.18 30.80 8.20
C GLY A 271 27.59 30.54 8.75
N PRO A 272 28.07 31.32 9.74
CA PRO A 272 29.40 31.12 10.33
C PRO A 272 29.53 29.73 10.97
N GLU A 273 30.67 29.07 10.71
CA GLU A 273 30.94 27.63 11.01
C GLU A 273 30.54 27.16 12.41
N ALA A 274 30.70 28.01 13.43
CA ALA A 274 30.42 27.64 14.82
C ALA A 274 28.92 27.49 15.12
N TYR A 275 28.06 28.32 14.49
CA TYR A 275 26.62 28.43 14.79
C TYR A 275 25.74 27.78 13.71
N LYS A 276 26.37 27.12 12.74
CA LYS A 276 25.73 26.54 11.56
C LYS A 276 25.17 25.15 11.86
N LEU A 277 23.94 24.89 11.40
CA LEU A 277 23.39 23.54 11.35
C LEU A 277 24.13 22.70 10.31
N LYS A 278 24.40 21.45 10.67
CA LYS A 278 25.06 20.46 9.83
C LYS A 278 24.08 19.35 9.48
N MET A 279 24.38 18.63 8.40
CA MET A 279 23.54 17.54 7.94
C MET A 279 23.43 16.38 8.94
N GLY A 280 24.35 16.26 9.90
CA GLY A 280 24.24 15.24 10.94
C GLY A 280 24.18 13.84 10.34
N SER A 281 23.10 13.10 10.62
CA SER A 281 22.88 11.77 10.02
C SER A 281 22.43 11.82 8.55
N CYS A 282 22.00 12.99 8.05
CA CYS A 282 21.58 13.18 6.66
C CYS A 282 22.77 13.21 5.68
N GLU A 283 24.01 13.37 6.15
CA GLU A 283 25.19 13.54 5.28
C GLU A 283 25.53 12.27 4.47
N ALA A 284 25.24 11.09 5.03
CA ALA A 284 25.44 9.81 4.34
C ALA A 284 24.37 9.50 3.28
N THR A 285 23.23 10.21 3.33
CA THR A 285 22.03 9.89 2.54
C THR A 285 21.67 10.96 1.52
N ALA A 286 21.99 12.22 1.77
CA ALA A 286 21.69 13.34 0.88
C ALA A 286 22.77 13.47 -0.19
N ASN A 287 22.71 12.63 -1.22
CA ASN A 287 23.54 12.80 -2.40
C ASN A 287 22.90 13.89 -3.28
N ALA A 288 23.52 15.08 -3.37
CA ALA A 288 23.07 16.19 -4.23
C ALA A 288 21.66 16.74 -3.95
N SER A 289 21.35 17.08 -2.69
CA SER A 289 20.11 17.79 -2.28
C SER A 289 18.80 17.00 -2.41
N LEU A 290 18.87 15.71 -2.70
CA LEU A 290 17.71 14.81 -2.75
C LEU A 290 17.75 13.86 -1.55
N LEU A 291 16.66 13.83 -0.80
CA LEU A 291 16.44 12.87 0.28
C LEU A 291 15.56 11.73 -0.26
N PRO A 292 16.03 10.47 -0.27
CA PRO A 292 15.21 9.34 -0.70
C PRO A 292 13.92 9.20 0.13
N ASP A 293 12.87 8.67 -0.51
CA ASP A 293 11.59 8.36 0.13
C ASP A 293 11.73 7.37 1.30
N GLY A 294 10.88 7.52 2.32
CA GLY A 294 10.84 6.67 3.50
C GLY A 294 12.04 6.82 4.44
N LEU A 295 13.02 7.66 4.09
CA LEU A 295 14.15 7.93 4.96
C LEU A 295 13.83 9.00 6.00
N THR A 296 14.30 8.72 7.21
CA THR A 296 14.34 9.67 8.30
C THR A 296 15.80 9.97 8.63
N CYS A 297 16.13 11.26 8.68
CA CYS A 297 17.47 11.71 9.06
C CYS A 297 17.35 12.96 9.92
N SER A 298 18.40 13.31 10.65
CA SER A 298 18.38 14.41 11.62
C SER A 298 19.55 15.35 11.39
N LEU A 299 19.24 16.65 11.30
CA LEU A 299 20.26 17.70 11.33
C LEU A 299 20.89 17.76 12.72
N ALA A 300 22.12 18.27 12.80
CA ALA A 300 22.87 18.36 14.03
C ALA A 300 23.61 19.69 14.19
N CYS A 301 23.80 20.09 15.44
CA CYS A 301 24.71 21.17 15.81
C CYS A 301 26.09 20.60 16.18
N ASN A 302 27.11 21.46 16.21
CA ASN A 302 28.42 21.09 16.74
C ASN A 302 28.32 20.68 18.22
N ALA A 303 29.28 19.88 18.67
CA ALA A 303 29.40 19.53 20.08
C ALA A 303 29.47 20.81 20.94
N GLY A 304 28.63 20.87 21.99
CA GLY A 304 28.50 22.05 22.86
C GLY A 304 27.46 23.08 22.41
N PHE A 305 26.74 22.84 21.31
CA PHE A 305 25.70 23.73 20.79
C PHE A 305 24.36 23.01 20.67
N GLY A 306 23.28 23.73 20.99
CA GLY A 306 21.90 23.27 20.84
C GLY A 306 21.17 24.09 19.78
N ALA A 307 20.16 23.51 19.14
CA ALA A 307 19.33 24.26 18.20
C ALA A 307 18.47 25.28 18.93
N GLN A 308 18.36 26.47 18.35
CA GLN A 308 17.60 27.59 18.86
C GLN A 308 16.71 28.16 17.77
N LEU A 309 15.42 28.35 18.09
CA LEU A 309 14.45 28.96 17.18
C LEU A 309 14.11 30.38 17.67
N GLY A 310 14.56 31.39 16.93
CA GLY A 310 14.39 32.79 17.35
C GLY A 310 15.05 33.07 18.71
N SER A 311 14.42 33.87 19.56
CA SER A 311 14.99 34.25 20.86
C SER A 311 14.76 33.23 21.99
N ASP A 312 14.04 32.13 21.73
CA ASP A 312 13.67 31.17 22.76
C ASP A 312 14.71 30.05 22.90
N ILE A 313 15.47 30.09 23.99
CA ILE A 313 16.54 29.12 24.31
C ILE A 313 16.03 27.85 25.00
N PHE A 314 14.79 27.82 25.48
CA PHE A 314 14.23 26.66 26.20
C PHE A 314 13.31 25.80 25.32
N ARG A 315 12.93 26.30 24.14
CA ARG A 315 12.09 25.57 23.21
C ARG A 315 12.88 24.42 22.57
N ALA A 316 12.41 23.19 22.79
CA ALA A 316 12.91 22.03 22.07
C ALA A 316 12.59 22.16 20.57
N VAL A 317 13.62 22.04 19.74
CA VAL A 317 13.49 22.07 18.28
C VAL A 317 13.71 20.68 17.72
N ASP A 318 12.72 20.16 17.00
CA ASP A 318 12.88 18.93 16.24
C ASP A 318 13.65 19.23 14.94
N LEU A 319 14.80 18.56 14.79
CA LEU A 319 15.69 18.67 13.64
C LEU A 319 15.54 17.48 12.67
N THR A 320 14.52 16.66 12.87
CA THR A 320 14.27 15.47 12.06
C THR A 320 13.61 15.84 10.73
N LEU A 321 14.14 15.26 9.66
CA LEU A 321 13.58 15.27 8.32
C LEU A 321 13.02 13.89 8.02
N ALA A 322 11.81 13.86 7.46
CA ALA A 322 11.19 12.65 6.94
C ALA A 322 10.62 12.95 5.56
N CYS A 323 10.99 12.14 4.58
CA CYS A 323 10.49 12.22 3.21
C CYS A 323 9.40 11.17 2.98
N GLU A 324 8.28 11.60 2.41
CA GLU A 324 7.21 10.73 1.93
C GLU A 324 6.74 11.26 0.56
N ASP A 325 7.01 10.50 -0.49
CA ASP A 325 6.62 10.77 -1.88
C ASP A 325 6.82 12.23 -2.33
N GLY A 326 8.08 12.68 -2.33
CA GLY A 326 8.47 14.03 -2.75
C GLY A 326 8.13 15.13 -1.72
N THR A 327 7.38 14.82 -0.66
CA THR A 327 6.97 15.76 0.37
C THR A 327 7.70 15.53 1.71
N LEU A 328 8.18 16.62 2.32
CA LEU A 328 8.78 16.56 3.66
C LEU A 328 7.67 16.58 4.72
N VAL A 329 7.22 15.40 5.14
CA VAL A 329 6.16 15.23 6.16
C VAL A 329 6.66 15.65 7.55
N ARG A 330 7.96 15.51 7.81
CA ARG A 330 8.61 16.15 8.96
C ARG A 330 9.69 17.10 8.50
N ARG A 331 9.61 18.33 9.02
CA ARG A 331 10.59 19.39 8.78
C ARG A 331 10.82 20.21 10.04
N PRO A 332 12.03 20.79 10.21
CA PRO A 332 12.28 21.78 11.24
C PRO A 332 11.29 22.95 11.12
N PRO A 333 10.89 23.54 12.25
CA PRO A 333 9.97 24.67 12.26
C PRO A 333 10.49 25.83 11.41
N GLU A 334 9.58 26.49 10.69
CA GLU A 334 9.92 27.65 9.87
C GLU A 334 10.34 28.84 10.74
N GLY A 335 11.45 29.47 10.37
CA GLY A 335 11.99 30.64 11.06
C GLY A 335 13.52 30.70 11.06
N TYR A 336 14.05 31.67 11.80
CA TYR A 336 15.49 31.77 12.05
C TYR A 336 15.90 30.66 13.02
N LEU A 337 16.48 29.59 12.46
CA LEU A 337 16.99 28.43 13.18
C LEU A 337 18.52 28.44 13.12
N TRP A 338 19.18 28.39 14.28
CA TRP A 338 20.65 28.34 14.36
C TRP A 338 21.12 27.53 15.58
N CYS A 339 22.41 27.23 15.65
CA CYS A 339 23.01 26.56 16.79
C CYS A 339 23.55 27.59 17.79
N SER A 340 23.23 27.45 19.08
CA SER A 340 23.76 28.33 20.14
C SER A 340 24.25 27.52 21.35
N GLU A 341 25.30 28.03 21.99
CA GLU A 341 25.85 27.45 23.22
C GLU A 341 24.88 27.64 24.39
N ALA A 342 24.19 28.79 24.45
CA ALA A 342 23.19 29.10 25.46
C ALA A 342 22.04 28.08 25.50
N SER A 343 21.57 27.63 24.33
CA SER A 343 20.54 26.59 24.24
C SER A 343 21.03 25.20 24.67
N TRP A 344 22.34 24.97 24.71
CA TRP A 344 22.91 23.71 25.20
C TRP A 344 23.13 23.74 26.72
N GLU A 345 23.72 24.80 27.25
CA GLU A 345 24.14 24.85 28.65
C GLU A 345 23.05 25.29 29.64
N LEU A 346 22.22 26.25 29.25
CA LEU A 346 21.26 26.86 30.17
C LEU A 346 20.12 25.92 30.59
N PRO A 347 19.52 25.09 29.70
CA PRO A 347 18.44 24.21 30.12
C PRO A 347 18.86 23.19 31.20
N PRO A 348 20.00 22.47 31.09
CA PRO A 348 20.51 21.62 32.17
C PRO A 348 20.78 22.37 33.48
N LEU A 349 21.38 23.56 33.41
CA LEU A 349 21.69 24.37 34.60
C LEU A 349 20.42 24.88 35.29
N VAL A 350 19.43 25.34 34.53
CA VAL A 350 18.12 25.77 35.06
C VAL A 350 17.38 24.59 35.67
N PHE A 351 17.39 23.42 35.02
CA PHE A 351 16.80 22.20 35.58
C PHE A 351 17.46 21.83 36.91
N LEU A 352 18.80 21.85 36.98
CA LEU A 352 19.54 21.59 38.21
C LEU A 352 19.21 22.63 39.30
N GLY A 353 19.12 23.91 38.93
CA GLY A 353 18.74 25.00 39.84
C GLY A 353 17.33 24.85 40.39
N ILE A 354 16.36 24.48 39.56
CA ILE A 354 14.98 24.25 39.98
C ILE A 354 14.90 23.00 40.88
N ALA A 355 15.57 21.91 40.52
CA ALA A 355 15.58 20.68 41.31
C ALA A 355 16.22 20.90 42.70
N THR A 356 17.32 21.64 42.76
CA THR A 356 17.98 22.01 44.02
C THR A 356 17.14 22.94 44.88
N ALA A 357 16.49 23.95 44.28
CA ALA A 357 15.56 24.82 45.01
C ALA A 357 14.34 24.06 45.53
N ALA A 358 13.74 23.18 44.72
CA ALA A 358 12.59 22.37 45.12
C ALA A 358 12.92 21.41 46.26
N THR A 359 14.10 20.78 46.23
CA THR A 359 14.57 19.91 47.31
C THR A 359 14.85 20.69 48.59
N ALA A 360 15.46 21.88 48.51
CA ALA A 360 15.67 22.75 49.67
C ALA A 360 14.35 23.22 50.31
N LEU A 361 13.38 23.66 49.50
CA LEU A 361 12.05 24.04 49.96
C LEU A 361 11.30 22.85 50.56
N GLY A 362 11.41 21.67 49.95
CA GLY A 362 10.87 20.42 50.48
C GLY A 362 11.46 20.07 51.85
N GLY A 363 12.78 20.17 52.00
CA GLY A 363 13.49 19.96 53.26
C GLY A 363 13.04 20.94 54.36
N ALA A 364 12.98 22.23 54.05
CA ALA A 364 12.52 23.25 54.99
C ALA A 364 11.05 23.02 55.42
N ALA A 365 10.19 22.60 54.50
CA ALA A 365 8.80 22.26 54.82
C ALA A 365 8.70 21.04 55.77
N ILE A 366 9.57 20.05 55.61
CA ILE A 366 9.65 18.88 56.50
C ILE A 366 10.10 19.32 57.90
N GLU A 367 11.18 20.11 58.02
CA GLU A 367 11.63 20.61 59.33
C GLU A 367 10.56 21.46 60.03
N LEU A 368 9.89 22.36 59.31
CA LEU A 368 8.80 23.18 59.86
C LEU A 368 7.64 22.32 60.39
N ARG A 369 7.31 21.22 59.71
CA ARG A 369 6.30 20.26 60.18
C ARG A 369 6.77 19.55 61.44
N GLN A 370 8.03 19.10 61.49
CA GLN A 370 8.59 18.44 62.65
C GLN A 370 8.60 19.37 63.88
N HIS A 371 9.09 20.60 63.74
CA HIS A 371 9.13 21.56 64.84
C HIS A 371 7.72 21.97 65.33
N ARG A 372 6.72 22.07 64.43
CA ARG A 372 5.32 22.28 64.84
C ARG A 372 4.78 21.09 65.63
N LEU A 373 5.12 19.87 65.23
CA LEU A 373 4.74 18.64 65.94
C LEU A 373 5.35 18.62 67.34
N GLU A 374 6.65 18.88 67.45
CA GLU A 374 7.38 18.96 68.73
C GLU A 374 6.79 20.00 69.67
N ARG A 375 6.45 21.20 69.17
CA ARG A 375 5.76 22.23 69.96
C ARG A 375 4.40 21.76 70.48
N ARG A 376 3.62 21.04 69.67
CA ARG A 376 2.34 20.47 70.11
C ARG A 376 2.54 19.42 71.21
N TYR A 377 3.52 18.53 71.07
CA TYR A 377 3.88 17.56 72.12
C TYR A 377 4.35 18.26 73.41
N ALA A 378 5.22 19.26 73.30
CA ALA A 378 5.72 20.01 74.45
C ALA A 378 4.58 20.76 75.19
N GLN A 379 3.58 21.27 74.48
CA GLN A 379 2.39 21.87 75.09
C GLN A 379 1.50 20.82 75.77
N ALA A 380 1.33 19.65 75.18
CA ALA A 380 0.53 18.56 75.75
C ALA A 380 1.16 17.97 77.03
N LEU A 381 2.49 18.00 77.14
CA LEU A 381 3.24 17.48 78.30
C LEU A 381 3.36 18.49 79.46
N LYS A 382 2.87 19.73 79.33
CA LYS A 382 2.89 20.68 80.45
C LYS A 382 1.94 20.19 81.56
N PRO A 383 2.42 20.03 82.81
CA PRO A 383 1.58 19.54 83.91
C PRO A 383 0.44 20.52 84.19
N ARG A 384 -0.79 20.00 84.26
CA ARG A 384 -1.97 20.80 84.64
C ARG A 384 -1.79 21.32 86.07
N PRO A 385 -2.00 22.63 86.32
CA PRO A 385 -1.94 23.14 87.68
C PRO A 385 -3.06 22.52 88.52
N VAL A 386 -2.68 21.95 89.67
CA VAL A 386 -3.60 21.39 90.66
C VAL A 386 -4.45 22.54 91.23
N PRO A 387 -5.79 22.46 91.21
CA PRO A 387 -6.64 23.53 91.73
C PRO A 387 -6.46 23.66 93.25
N ARG A 388 -6.11 24.87 93.71
CA ARG A 388 -6.13 25.22 95.14
C ARG A 388 -7.58 25.39 95.64
N PRO A 389 -7.89 24.96 96.87
CA PRO A 389 -9.24 25.03 97.43
C PRO A 389 -9.71 26.49 97.64
N LYS A 390 -10.96 26.75 97.25
CA LYS A 390 -11.65 28.05 97.34
C LYS A 390 -11.86 28.45 98.81
N ARG A 391 -11.39 29.65 99.19
CA ARG A 391 -11.78 30.32 100.44
C ARG A 391 -12.96 31.24 100.16
N ALA A 392 -13.95 31.17 101.05
CA ALA A 392 -15.28 31.75 100.93
C ALA A 392 -15.31 33.29 100.83
N SER A 393 -16.36 33.74 100.15
CA SER A 393 -16.76 35.10 99.77
C SER A 393 -16.99 36.09 100.92
N SER A 394 -16.80 37.39 100.63
CA SER A 394 -17.59 38.46 101.24
C SER A 394 -17.66 39.70 100.33
N GLY A 395 -18.86 39.98 99.80
CA GLY A 395 -19.37 41.30 99.34
C GLY A 395 -18.61 42.01 98.20
N ALA A 396 -19.19 42.89 97.39
CA ALA A 396 -20.54 43.40 97.25
C ALA A 396 -20.60 44.12 95.89
N SER A 397 -21.74 43.96 95.20
CA SER A 397 -22.46 44.93 94.35
C SER A 397 -21.70 46.06 93.62
N ASN A 398 -21.66 46.03 92.27
CA ASN A 398 -22.48 46.86 91.36
C ASN A 398 -22.00 46.61 89.92
N ASP A 399 -22.82 46.10 89.01
CA ASP A 399 -23.87 46.83 88.27
C ASP A 399 -23.28 47.57 87.06
N GLN A 400 -23.40 46.98 85.86
CA GLN A 400 -24.15 47.56 84.74
C GLN A 400 -23.90 46.80 83.44
N SER A 401 -25.05 46.41 82.88
CA SER A 401 -25.33 45.89 81.55
C SER A 401 -24.78 46.80 80.44
N THR A 402 -24.35 46.22 79.32
CA THR A 402 -24.75 46.70 78.00
C THR A 402 -24.43 45.66 76.92
N VAL A 403 -25.41 45.52 76.04
CA VAL A 403 -25.54 44.61 74.91
C VAL A 403 -25.25 45.41 73.63
N SER A 404 -24.91 44.70 72.55
CA SER A 404 -24.95 45.17 71.14
C SER A 404 -23.72 46.00 70.72
N PHE A 405 -23.10 45.79 69.55
CA PHE A 405 -23.58 45.27 68.26
C PHE A 405 -22.57 44.31 67.62
#